data_AF-A0A4P9XGL1-F1
#
_entry.id   AF-A0A4P9XGL1-F1
#
_cell.length_a   1.000
_cell.length_b   1.000
_cell.length_c   1.000
_cell.angle_alpha   90.00
_cell.angle_beta   90.00
_cell.angle_gamma   90.00
#
_symmetry.space_group_name_H-M   'P 1'
#
loop_
_entity.id
_entity.type
_entity.pdbx_description
1 polymer ?
#
loop_
_entity_poly.entity_id
_entity_poly.type
_entity_poly.pdbx_seq_one_letter_code
_entity_poly.pdbx_strand_id
1 'polypeptide(L)'
;MDEKQASPWRLEWQQWVRVLSLTHNRYQISKLVMLPMKDAREVLQALAMHGFAELQARIMLRSHRPRPPWRHEVPKTADRAPSRTFFLWHVPTEKCFQILLKNTLTSLANVRQRARLEREKRAALLIKSTRLDVKENPELLSEAEHTMLRELKSVLRRLGQAEMRLMQQITQLQY
;
A
#
# COMPACT_ATOMS: atom_id res chain seq x y z
N MET A 1 -1.09 -6.11 -24.52
CA MET A 1 -1.30 -7.34 -23.72
C MET A 1 -0.42 -7.16 -22.49
N ASP A 2 -0.88 -6.83 -21.29
CA ASP A 2 -2.12 -7.22 -20.61
C ASP A 2 -2.60 -6.09 -19.68
N GLU A 3 -3.76 -5.51 -19.99
CA GLU A 3 -4.49 -4.57 -19.12
C GLU A 3 -5.67 -5.26 -18.41
N LYS A 4 -5.87 -6.57 -18.64
CA LYS A 4 -7.06 -7.34 -18.24
C LYS A 4 -6.98 -8.06 -16.90
N GLN A 5 -5.96 -7.77 -16.07
CA GLN A 5 -5.88 -8.29 -14.70
C GLN A 5 -5.66 -7.16 -13.69
N ALA A 6 -6.41 -6.06 -13.83
CA ALA A 6 -6.68 -5.22 -12.67
C ALA A 6 -7.50 -6.07 -11.69
N SER A 7 -6.87 -6.50 -10.59
CA SER A 7 -7.51 -7.34 -9.59
C SER A 7 -8.84 -6.72 -9.12
N PRO A 8 -9.91 -7.51 -8.89
CA PRO A 8 -11.27 -7.00 -8.60
C PRO A 8 -11.31 -5.90 -7.54
N TRP A 9 -10.48 -6.06 -6.51
CA TRP A 9 -10.33 -5.13 -5.39
C TRP A 9 -9.77 -3.75 -5.77
N ARG A 10 -9.07 -3.56 -6.89
CA ARG A 10 -8.53 -2.24 -7.30
C ARG A 10 -9.61 -1.30 -7.81
N LEU A 11 -10.56 -1.84 -8.58
CA LEU A 11 -11.72 -1.08 -9.07
C LEU A 11 -12.66 -0.74 -7.93
N GLU A 12 -12.88 -1.70 -7.02
CA GLU A 12 -13.61 -1.46 -5.78
C GLU A 12 -12.93 -0.36 -4.95
N TRP A 13 -11.61 -0.40 -4.77
CA TRP A 13 -10.89 0.61 -3.96
C TRP A 13 -11.07 2.04 -4.49
N GLN A 14 -10.94 2.24 -5.80
CA GLN A 14 -11.15 3.56 -6.41
C GLN A 14 -12.59 4.03 -6.27
N GLN A 15 -13.57 3.11 -6.37
CA GLN A 15 -14.97 3.41 -6.12
C GLN A 15 -15.21 3.79 -4.65
N TRP A 16 -14.63 3.06 -3.69
CA TRP A 16 -14.74 3.35 -2.26
C TRP A 16 -14.14 4.70 -1.89
N VAL A 17 -12.95 5.03 -2.40
CA VAL A 17 -12.33 6.34 -2.15
C VAL A 17 -13.15 7.47 -2.75
N ARG A 18 -13.72 7.29 -3.95
CA ARG A 18 -14.63 8.27 -4.57
C ARG A 18 -15.94 8.42 -3.80
N VAL A 19 -16.55 7.33 -3.34
CA VAL A 19 -17.81 7.39 -2.58
C VAL A 19 -17.59 8.00 -1.19
N LEU A 20 -16.46 7.70 -0.54
CA LEU A 20 -16.09 8.28 0.75
C LEU A 20 -15.67 9.75 0.64
N SER A 21 -15.14 10.20 -0.50
CA SER A 21 -14.89 11.63 -0.74
C SER A 21 -16.18 12.40 -1.04
N LEU A 22 -17.21 11.74 -1.56
CA LEU A 22 -18.50 12.33 -1.94
C LEU A 22 -19.55 12.27 -0.83
N THR A 23 -19.52 11.27 0.06
CA THR A 23 -20.57 11.05 1.07
C THR A 23 -20.03 10.65 2.43
N HIS A 24 -20.61 11.24 3.48
CA HIS A 24 -20.10 11.12 4.85
C HIS A 24 -20.92 10.11 5.70
N ASN A 25 -22.05 9.58 5.23
CA ASN A 25 -22.96 8.73 6.04
C ASN A 25 -22.96 7.25 5.57
N ARG A 26 -22.85 6.30 6.52
CA ARG A 26 -22.85 4.84 6.32
C ARG A 26 -23.99 4.31 5.44
N TYR A 27 -25.20 4.81 5.63
CA TYR A 27 -26.37 4.37 4.84
C TYR A 27 -26.26 4.81 3.38
N GLN A 28 -25.75 6.02 3.14
CA GLN A 28 -25.51 6.54 1.80
C GLN A 28 -24.36 5.80 1.13
N ILE A 29 -23.30 5.45 1.88
CA ILE A 29 -22.16 4.69 1.38
C ILE A 29 -22.58 3.29 0.93
N SER A 30 -23.35 2.53 1.73
CA SER A 30 -23.84 1.19 1.31
C SER A 30 -24.76 1.26 0.08
N LYS A 31 -25.63 2.27 0.01
CA LYS A 31 -26.52 2.48 -1.14
C LYS A 31 -25.77 2.88 -2.41
N LEU A 32 -24.68 3.63 -2.29
CA LEU A 32 -23.85 4.06 -3.42
C LEU A 32 -22.89 2.97 -3.90
N VAL A 33 -22.35 2.16 -2.98
CA VAL A 33 -21.44 1.07 -3.30
C VAL A 33 -22.19 -0.23 -3.65
N MET A 34 -23.52 -0.24 -3.53
CA MET A 34 -24.39 -1.38 -3.87
C MET A 34 -23.98 -2.67 -3.13
N LEU A 35 -23.50 -2.53 -1.89
CA LEU A 35 -23.14 -3.66 -1.04
C LEU A 35 -24.08 -3.77 0.17
N PRO A 36 -24.31 -4.98 0.68
CA PRO A 36 -25.00 -5.18 1.95
C PRO A 36 -24.35 -4.37 3.08
N MET A 37 -25.17 -3.82 3.98
CA MET A 37 -24.70 -2.98 5.10
C MET A 37 -23.67 -3.68 6.00
N LYS A 38 -23.71 -5.01 6.07
CA LYS A 38 -22.74 -5.83 6.81
C LYS A 38 -21.36 -5.75 6.17
N ASP A 39 -21.28 -6.02 4.87
CA ASP A 39 -20.02 -6.07 4.13
C ASP A 39 -19.41 -4.66 4.03
N ALA A 40 -20.25 -3.64 3.86
CA ALA A 40 -19.81 -2.26 3.90
C ALA A 40 -19.19 -1.88 5.25
N ARG A 41 -19.71 -2.42 6.36
CA ARG A 41 -19.16 -2.19 7.70
C ARG A 41 -17.79 -2.87 7.87
N GLU A 42 -17.64 -4.10 7.37
CA GLU A 42 -16.38 -4.84 7.45
C GLU A 42 -15.27 -4.13 6.67
N VAL A 43 -15.58 -3.65 5.45
CA VAL A 43 -14.63 -2.87 4.64
C VAL A 43 -14.24 -1.55 5.33
N LEU A 44 -15.22 -0.82 5.90
CA LEU A 44 -14.94 0.42 6.63
C LEU A 44 -14.11 0.18 7.90
N GLN A 45 -14.34 -0.94 8.59
CA GLN A 45 -13.52 -1.33 9.74
C GLN A 45 -12.09 -1.69 9.32
N ALA A 46 -11.92 -2.43 8.23
CA ALA A 46 -10.60 -2.73 7.67
C ALA A 46 -9.85 -1.45 7.27
N LEU A 47 -10.54 -0.52 6.58
CA LEU A 47 -9.97 0.79 6.22
C LEU A 47 -9.59 1.60 7.45
N ALA A 48 -10.37 1.53 8.53
CA ALA A 48 -10.05 2.19 9.79
C ALA A 48 -8.85 1.58 10.51
N MET A 49 -8.74 0.26 10.54
CA MET A 49 -7.59 -0.42 11.13
C MET A 49 -6.28 -0.06 10.43
N HIS A 50 -6.32 0.12 9.11
CA HIS A 50 -5.15 0.52 8.32
C HIS A 50 -4.92 2.04 8.27
N GLY A 51 -5.76 2.84 8.94
CA GLY A 51 -5.63 4.30 8.99
C GLY A 51 -6.06 5.04 7.71
N PHE A 52 -6.73 4.34 6.78
CA PHE A 52 -7.25 4.91 5.53
C PHE A 52 -8.60 5.60 5.69
N ALA A 53 -9.41 5.20 6.67
CA ALA A 53 -10.68 5.83 6.98
C ALA A 53 -10.80 6.08 8.48
N GLU A 54 -10.96 7.33 8.88
CA GLU A 54 -11.21 7.64 10.28
C GLU A 54 -12.72 7.75 10.49
N LEU A 55 -13.20 7.06 11.52
CA LEU A 55 -14.50 7.39 12.10
C LEU A 55 -14.39 8.82 12.62
N GLN A 56 -15.22 9.72 12.14
CA GLN A 56 -15.27 11.11 12.59
C GLN A 56 -15.94 11.19 13.98
N ALA A 57 -15.35 10.51 14.96
CA ALA A 57 -15.76 10.48 16.36
C ALA A 57 -14.63 10.90 17.32
N ARG A 58 -13.46 11.33 16.82
CA ARG A 58 -12.38 11.77 17.72
C ARG A 58 -11.34 12.67 17.05
N ILE A 59 -11.60 13.98 17.08
CA ILE A 59 -10.52 14.97 17.27
C ILE A 59 -10.99 15.95 18.35
N MET A 60 -10.90 15.51 19.60
CA MET A 60 -10.53 16.39 20.70
C MET A 60 -9.36 15.70 21.40
N LEU A 61 -8.37 16.51 21.80
CA LEU A 61 -7.06 16.17 22.37
C LEU A 61 -5.93 15.91 21.36
N ARG A 62 -5.54 16.94 20.62
CA ARG A 62 -4.18 17.51 20.78
C ARG A 62 -4.08 18.87 20.08
N SER A 63 -3.36 19.76 20.73
CA SER A 63 -3.24 21.20 20.53
C SER A 63 -2.96 21.67 19.09
N HIS A 64 -3.46 22.88 18.81
CA HIS A 64 -2.98 23.84 17.80
C HIS A 64 -3.39 23.64 16.34
N ARG A 65 -4.66 23.96 16.02
CA ARG A 65 -5.10 24.91 14.96
C ARG A 65 -6.63 25.07 15.03
N PRO A 66 -7.19 26.28 15.03
CA PRO A 66 -8.65 26.46 15.07
C PRO A 66 -9.22 26.26 13.65
N ARG A 67 -9.74 25.07 13.36
CA ARG A 67 -10.63 24.85 12.21
C ARG A 67 -12.07 25.01 12.72
N PRO A 68 -12.97 25.73 12.02
CA PRO A 68 -14.31 26.03 12.56
C PRO A 68 -15.06 24.72 12.91
N PRO A 69 -15.72 24.66 14.09
CA PRO A 69 -16.07 23.42 14.80
C PRO A 69 -17.28 22.66 14.23
N TRP A 70 -17.76 23.00 13.04
CA TRP A 70 -19.10 22.60 12.63
C TRP A 70 -19.14 21.18 12.05
N ARG A 71 -19.79 20.30 12.82
CA ARG A 71 -20.31 18.94 12.48
C ARG A 71 -19.34 17.77 12.66
N HIS A 72 -19.03 17.50 13.92
CA HIS A 72 -18.45 16.24 14.39
C HIS A 72 -19.49 15.64 15.32
N GLU A 73 -20.10 14.53 14.91
CA GLU A 73 -21.33 13.94 15.47
C GLU A 73 -22.56 14.85 15.32
N VAL A 74 -23.59 14.38 14.60
CA VAL A 74 -24.92 15.02 14.63
C VAL A 74 -25.75 14.24 15.65
N PRO A 75 -25.76 14.65 16.92
CA PRO A 75 -26.63 14.03 17.90
C PRO A 75 -28.07 14.41 17.57
N LYS A 76 -28.98 13.42 17.51
CA LYS A 76 -30.42 13.69 17.30
C LYS A 76 -31.09 14.32 18.53
N THR A 77 -30.42 14.28 19.69
CA THR A 77 -30.93 14.69 21.00
C THR A 77 -29.75 15.21 21.84
N ALA A 78 -29.98 16.03 22.87
CA ALA A 78 -28.91 16.56 23.73
C ALA A 78 -28.01 15.47 24.35
N ASP A 79 -28.56 14.27 24.55
CA ASP A 79 -27.81 13.08 24.94
C ASP A 79 -26.98 12.56 23.77
N ARG A 80 -25.65 12.60 23.92
CA ARG A 80 -24.66 12.00 23.01
C ARG A 80 -24.62 10.47 23.13
N ALA A 81 -25.79 9.85 23.27
CA ALA A 81 -25.92 8.41 23.33
C ALA A 81 -25.53 7.80 21.96
N PRO A 82 -24.70 6.75 21.91
CA PRO A 82 -24.27 6.13 20.65
C PRO A 82 -25.43 5.61 19.78
N SER A 83 -26.58 5.30 20.39
CA SER A 83 -27.80 4.85 19.72
C SER A 83 -28.55 5.96 18.98
N ARG A 84 -28.29 7.24 19.31
CA ARG A 84 -28.97 8.42 18.75
C ARG A 84 -28.00 9.38 18.03
N THR A 85 -26.79 8.93 17.74
CA THR A 85 -25.74 9.74 17.12
C THR A 85 -25.42 9.23 15.72
N PHE A 86 -25.36 10.14 14.74
CA PHE A 86 -24.88 9.78 13.40
C PHE A 86 -23.36 9.79 13.35
N PHE A 87 -22.78 8.66 12.96
CA PHE A 87 -21.36 8.54 12.72
C PHE A 87 -21.03 8.86 11.27
N LEU A 88 -20.25 9.93 11.09
CA LEU A 88 -19.73 10.30 9.79
C LEU A 88 -18.36 9.63 9.57
N TRP A 89 -18.07 9.27 8.33
CA TRP A 89 -16.76 8.76 7.94
C TRP A 89 -16.02 9.81 7.14
N HIS A 90 -14.72 9.92 7.41
CA HIS A 90 -13.84 10.84 6.71
C HIS A 90 -12.56 10.10 6.29
N VAL A 91 -12.09 10.40 5.08
CA VAL A 91 -10.81 9.90 4.57
C VAL A 91 -9.79 11.04 4.68
N PRO A 92 -8.88 11.02 5.67
CA PRO A 92 -7.84 12.01 5.78
C PRO A 92 -6.77 11.76 4.73
N THR A 93 -6.89 12.37 3.56
CA THR A 93 -6.00 12.17 2.41
C THR A 93 -4.53 12.35 2.77
N GLU A 94 -4.18 13.41 3.51
CA GLU A 94 -2.80 13.67 3.93
C GLU A 94 -2.19 12.54 4.78
N LYS A 95 -2.96 12.00 5.75
CA LYS A 95 -2.54 10.86 6.56
C LYS A 95 -2.42 9.59 5.72
N CYS A 96 -3.37 9.37 4.79
CA CYS A 96 -3.34 8.23 3.88
C CYS A 96 -2.07 8.24 3.02
N PHE A 97 -1.69 9.40 2.47
CA PHE A 97 -0.46 9.56 1.71
C PHE A 97 0.78 9.25 2.54
N GLN A 98 0.86 9.74 3.79
CA GLN A 98 1.99 9.43 4.69
C GLN A 98 2.09 7.94 5.01
N ILE A 99 0.96 7.27 5.25
CA ILE A 99 0.92 5.82 5.52
C ILE A 99 1.35 5.04 4.26
N LEU A 100 0.82 5.40 3.09
CA LEU A 100 1.21 4.78 1.82
C LEU A 100 2.69 4.96 1.54
N LEU A 101 3.22 6.18 1.71
CA LEU A 101 4.63 6.49 1.53
C LEU A 101 5.53 5.69 2.48
N LYS A 102 5.15 5.60 3.75
CA LYS A 102 5.89 4.79 4.73
C LYS A 102 5.90 3.30 4.34
N ASN A 103 4.77 2.77 3.91
CA ASN A 103 4.64 1.37 3.53
C ASN A 103 5.41 1.05 2.25
N THR A 104 5.39 1.93 1.24
CA THR A 104 6.16 1.76 0.00
C THR A 104 7.66 1.88 0.25
N LEU A 105 8.11 2.83 1.07
CA LEU A 105 9.52 2.95 1.48
C LEU A 105 10.01 1.72 2.26
N THR A 106 9.21 1.21 3.19
CA THR A 106 9.54 -0.02 3.94
C THR A 106 9.65 -1.21 3.00
N SER A 107 8.71 -1.33 2.05
CA SER A 107 8.74 -2.39 1.03
C SER A 107 9.97 -2.28 0.12
N LEU A 108 10.38 -1.06 -0.26
CA LEU A 108 11.59 -0.81 -1.04
C LEU A 108 12.85 -1.25 -0.28
N ALA A 109 12.94 -0.90 1.01
CA ALA A 109 14.05 -1.34 1.87
C ALA A 109 14.15 -2.87 1.93
N ASN A 110 13.01 -3.56 2.10
CA ASN A 110 12.95 -5.02 2.13
C ASN A 110 13.41 -5.65 0.80
N VAL A 111 12.98 -5.11 -0.34
CA VAL A 111 13.40 -5.59 -1.67
C VAL A 111 14.91 -5.42 -1.86
N ARG A 112 15.47 -4.26 -1.51
CA ARG A 112 16.90 -3.98 -1.59
C ARG A 112 17.72 -4.88 -0.66
N GLN A 113 17.24 -5.07 0.57
CA GLN A 113 17.86 -5.99 1.52
C GLN A 113 17.87 -7.42 0.98
N ARG A 114 16.75 -7.88 0.40
CA ARG A 114 16.70 -9.22 -0.19
C ARG A 114 17.66 -9.35 -1.38
N ALA A 115 17.73 -8.35 -2.25
CA ALA A 115 18.66 -8.35 -3.37
C ALA A 115 20.12 -8.41 -2.91
N ARG A 116 20.47 -7.71 -1.83
CA ARG A 116 21.79 -7.78 -1.20
C ARG A 116 22.08 -9.17 -0.64
N LEU A 117 21.15 -9.75 0.12
CA LEU A 117 21.31 -11.10 0.68
C LEU A 117 21.47 -12.18 -0.41
N GLU A 118 20.73 -12.10 -1.52
CA GLU A 118 20.87 -13.04 -2.64
C GLU A 118 22.24 -12.94 -3.34
N ARG A 119 22.85 -11.75 -3.35
CA ARG A 119 24.22 -11.54 -3.84
C ARG A 119 25.25 -12.09 -2.85
N GLU A 120 25.08 -11.81 -1.57
CA GLU A 120 25.99 -12.27 -0.51
C GLU A 120 26.04 -13.81 -0.42
N LYS A 121 24.88 -14.48 -0.49
CA LYS A 121 24.79 -15.95 -0.52
C LYS A 121 25.59 -16.60 -1.66
N ARG A 122 25.75 -15.88 -2.77
CA ARG A 122 26.44 -16.36 -3.98
C ARG A 122 27.67 -15.52 -4.30
N ALA A 123 28.26 -14.86 -3.30
CA ALA A 123 29.39 -13.94 -3.49
C ALA A 123 30.60 -14.65 -4.10
N ALA A 124 30.92 -15.87 -3.66
CA ALA A 124 32.01 -16.66 -4.23
C ALA A 124 31.82 -16.95 -5.73
N LEU A 125 30.60 -17.33 -6.12
CA LEU A 125 30.23 -17.56 -7.52
C LEU A 125 30.29 -16.27 -8.35
N LEU A 126 29.84 -15.14 -7.78
CA LEU A 126 29.93 -13.83 -8.41
C LEU A 126 31.39 -13.39 -8.62
N ILE A 127 32.25 -13.55 -7.61
CA ILE A 127 33.69 -13.26 -7.71
C ILE A 127 34.32 -14.14 -8.78
N LYS A 128 34.01 -15.43 -8.81
CA LYS A 128 34.51 -16.35 -9.84
C LYS A 128 34.06 -15.92 -11.24
N SER A 129 32.79 -15.56 -11.42
CA SER A 129 32.22 -15.13 -12.70
C SER A 129 32.66 -13.73 -13.17
N THR A 130 33.24 -12.92 -12.29
CA THR A 130 33.66 -11.55 -12.62
C THR A 130 35.12 -11.45 -13.02
N ARG A 131 35.91 -12.53 -12.80
CA ARG A 131 37.29 -12.64 -13.31
C ARG A 131 37.30 -12.57 -14.84
N LEU A 132 38.24 -11.79 -15.40
CA LEU A 132 38.35 -11.55 -16.84
C LEU A 132 38.49 -12.87 -17.62
N ASP A 133 39.31 -13.79 -17.13
CA ASP A 133 39.56 -15.10 -17.76
C ASP A 133 38.27 -15.95 -17.91
N VAL A 134 37.36 -15.85 -16.93
CA VAL A 134 36.08 -16.58 -16.91
C VAL A 134 35.01 -15.86 -17.75
N LYS A 135 35.14 -14.55 -17.93
CA LYS A 135 34.29 -13.79 -18.86
C LYS A 135 34.66 -14.06 -20.31
N GLU A 136 35.95 -14.19 -20.60
CA GLU A 136 36.47 -14.47 -21.94
C GLU A 136 36.23 -15.93 -22.33
N ASN A 137 36.36 -16.87 -21.38
CA ASN A 137 36.09 -18.29 -21.58
C ASN A 137 34.99 -18.82 -20.62
N PRO A 138 33.71 -18.79 -21.04
CA PRO A 138 32.60 -19.27 -20.21
C PRO A 138 32.61 -20.78 -19.95
N GLU A 139 33.44 -21.54 -20.66
CA GLU A 139 33.64 -22.99 -20.48
C GLU A 139 34.40 -23.34 -19.19
N LEU A 140 35.05 -22.36 -18.54
CA LEU A 140 35.74 -22.53 -17.24
C LEU A 140 34.78 -22.70 -16.05
N LEU A 141 33.48 -22.45 -16.26
CA LEU A 141 32.42 -22.65 -15.28
C LEU A 141 31.78 -24.02 -15.48
N SER A 142 31.51 -24.72 -14.38
CA SER A 142 30.73 -25.96 -14.44
C SER A 142 29.29 -25.68 -14.88
N GLU A 143 28.63 -26.64 -15.54
CA GLU A 143 27.20 -26.58 -15.87
C GLU A 143 26.32 -26.24 -14.65
N ALA A 144 26.67 -26.76 -13.46
CA ALA A 144 25.98 -26.43 -12.21
C ALA A 144 26.18 -24.96 -11.78
N GLU A 145 27.33 -24.35 -12.08
CA GLU A 145 27.59 -22.94 -11.80
C GLU A 145 26.82 -22.04 -12.78
N HIS A 146 26.68 -22.47 -14.03
CA HIS A 146 25.87 -21.79 -15.05
C HIS A 146 24.38 -21.77 -14.71
N THR A 147 23.83 -22.88 -14.20
CA THR A 147 22.43 -22.91 -13.74
C THR A 147 22.22 -21.98 -12.55
N MET A 148 23.10 -22.02 -11.54
CA MET A 148 23.04 -21.12 -10.39
C MET A 148 23.15 -19.64 -10.77
N LEU A 149 24.01 -19.29 -11.74
CA LEU A 149 24.12 -17.92 -12.25
C LEU A 149 22.85 -17.47 -12.97
N ARG A 150 22.23 -18.35 -13.79
CA ARG A 150 20.96 -18.05 -14.46
C ARG A 150 19.84 -17.81 -13.45
N GLU A 151 19.75 -18.65 -12.43
CA GLU A 151 18.77 -18.50 -11.35
C GLU A 151 18.97 -17.18 -10.59
N LEU A 152 20.22 -16.87 -10.18
CA LEU A 152 20.54 -15.63 -9.50
C LEU A 152 20.17 -14.41 -10.35
N LYS A 153 20.52 -14.40 -11.64
CA LYS A 153 20.17 -13.32 -12.57
C LYS A 153 18.64 -13.17 -12.69
N SER A 154 17.90 -14.28 -12.77
CA SER A 154 16.44 -14.28 -12.83
C SER A 154 15.82 -13.66 -11.57
N VAL A 155 16.30 -14.06 -10.39
CA VAL A 155 15.83 -13.53 -9.10
C VAL A 155 16.14 -12.03 -8.98
N LEU A 156 17.38 -11.62 -9.27
CA LEU A 156 17.77 -10.21 -9.23
C LEU A 156 16.98 -9.36 -10.23
N ARG A 157 16.67 -9.89 -11.42
CA ARG A 157 15.82 -9.21 -12.41
C ARG A 157 14.42 -8.97 -11.85
N ARG A 158 13.80 -9.96 -11.22
CA ARG A 158 12.45 -9.83 -10.61
C ARG A 158 12.46 -8.82 -9.46
N LEU A 159 13.48 -8.83 -8.62
CA LEU A 159 13.66 -7.86 -7.55
C LEU A 159 13.88 -6.45 -8.09
N GLY A 160 14.69 -6.28 -9.14
CA GLY A 160 14.90 -5.00 -9.81
C GLY A 160 13.63 -4.43 -10.44
N GLN A 161 12.80 -5.27 -11.08
CA GLN A 161 11.49 -4.84 -11.57
C GLN A 161 10.55 -4.41 -10.44
N ALA A 162 10.58 -5.10 -9.29
CA ALA A 162 9.80 -4.72 -8.13
C ALA A 162 10.27 -3.38 -7.55
N GLU A 163 11.58 -3.16 -7.46
CA GLU A 163 12.18 -1.89 -7.05
C GLU A 163 11.75 -0.74 -7.97
N MET A 164 11.83 -0.91 -9.30
CA MET A 164 11.40 0.12 -10.26
C MET A 164 9.92 0.51 -10.08
N ARG A 165 9.03 -0.47 -9.87
CA ARG A 165 7.61 -0.22 -9.62
C ARG A 165 7.39 0.54 -8.30
N LEU A 166 8.10 0.18 -7.24
CA LEU A 166 8.00 0.85 -5.94
C LEU A 166 8.55 2.28 -6.01
N MET A 167 9.65 2.51 -6.73
CA MET A 167 10.19 3.85 -6.94
C MET A 167 9.21 4.74 -7.71
N GLN A 168 8.59 4.21 -8.78
CA GLN A 168 7.56 4.94 -9.51
C GLN A 168 6.37 5.33 -8.60
N GLN A 169 5.93 4.44 -7.72
CA GLN A 169 4.87 4.73 -6.75
C GLN A 169 5.28 5.82 -5.76
N ILE A 170 6.52 5.81 -5.27
CA ILE A 170 7.03 6.86 -4.38
C ILE A 170 7.03 8.21 -5.09
N THR A 171 7.50 8.27 -6.33
CA THR A 171 7.48 9.50 -7.13
C THR A 171 6.06 10.03 -7.29
N GLN A 172 5.09 9.16 -7.58
CA GLN A 172 3.68 9.57 -7.71
C GLN A 172 3.05 10.06 -6.40
N LEU A 173 3.56 9.66 -5.24
CA LEU A 173 3.06 10.09 -3.94
C LEU A 173 3.73 11.39 -3.44
N GLN A 174 4.78 11.87 -4.11
CA GLN A 174 5.54 13.07 -3.74
C GLN A 174 5.14 14.33 -4.54
N TYR A 175 4.43 14.17 -5.66
CA TYR A 175 3.83 15.26 -6.45
C TYR A 175 2.35 15.42 -6.08
#